data_AF-A0A4D4KYE7-F1
#
_entry.id   AF-A0A4D4KYE7-F1
#
_cell.length_a   1.000
_cell.length_b   1.000
_cell.length_c   1.000
_cell.angle_alpha   90.00
_cell.angle_beta   90.00
_cell.angle_gamma   90.00
#
_symmetry.space_group_name_H-M   'P 1'
#
loop_
_entity.id
_entity.type
_entity.pdbx_description
1 polymer ?
#
loop_
_entity_poly.entity_id
_entity_poly.type
_entity_poly.pdbx_seq_one_letter_code
_entity_poly.pdbx_strand_id
1 'polypeptide(L)' 'MTRGSYLPFGGGSRKCIGDVFGMTEATLALAAIAGRWRMRPIPGTKIRPRPQMSLTAGPLRMIPEPR' A
#
# COMPACT_ATOMS: atom_id res chain seq x y z
N MET A 1 9.20 -20.90 -10.52
CA MET A 1 8.51 -19.59 -10.58
C MET A 1 8.97 -18.88 -11.84
N THR A 2 8.05 -18.54 -12.73
CA THR A 2 8.36 -17.88 -14.01
C THR A 2 8.77 -16.43 -13.75
N ARG A 3 9.69 -15.90 -14.56
CA ARG A 3 10.07 -14.48 -14.47
C ARG A 3 8.81 -13.62 -14.70
N GLY A 4 8.54 -12.67 -13.81
CA GLY A 4 7.33 -11.82 -13.88
C GLY A 4 6.10 -12.34 -13.10
N SER A 5 6.24 -13.40 -12.30
CA SER A 5 5.16 -13.84 -11.41
C SER A 5 4.83 -12.76 -10.37
N TYR A 6 3.58 -12.30 -10.34
CA TYR A 6 3.07 -11.37 -9.32
C TYR A 6 2.10 -12.10 -8.38
N LEU A 7 2.57 -12.41 -7.17
CA LEU A 7 1.83 -13.20 -6.17
C LEU A 7 1.84 -12.49 -4.80
N PRO A 8 1.26 -11.28 -4.68
CA PRO A 8 1.34 -10.47 -3.46
C PRO A 8 0.70 -11.11 -2.22
N PHE A 9 -0.20 -12.07 -2.43
CA PHE A 9 -0.90 -12.81 -1.39
C PHE A 9 -0.59 -14.33 -1.42
N GLY A 10 0.47 -14.73 -2.12
CA GLY A 10 0.81 -16.14 -2.34
C GLY A 10 -0.12 -16.85 -3.34
N GLY A 11 -0.08 -18.19 -3.35
CA GLY A 11 -0.88 -19.04 -4.23
C GLY A 11 -1.06 -20.45 -3.67
N GLY A 12 -1.98 -21.22 -4.26
CA GLY A 12 -2.31 -22.59 -3.82
C GLY A 12 -3.12 -22.63 -2.52
N SER A 13 -3.11 -23.78 -1.83
CA SER A 13 -3.94 -24.07 -0.64
C SER A 13 -3.61 -23.23 0.59
N ARG A 14 -2.43 -22.60 0.63
CA ARG A 14 -1.98 -21.71 1.72
C ARG A 14 -1.87 -20.25 1.29
N LYS A 15 -2.55 -19.87 0.21
CA LYS A 15 -2.79 -18.47 -0.15
C LYS A 15 -3.37 -17.70 1.03
N CYS A 16 -3.04 -16.41 1.15
CA CYS A 16 -3.64 -15.55 2.17
C CYS A 16 -5.16 -15.59 2.07
N ILE A 17 -5.83 -16.01 3.15
CA ILE A 17 -7.29 -16.06 3.24
C ILE A 17 -7.93 -14.66 3.19
N GLY A 18 -7.15 -13.62 3.51
CA GLY A 18 -7.59 -12.23 3.52
C GLY A 18 -7.30 -11.46 2.23
N ASP A 19 -7.02 -12.12 1.10
CA ASP A 19 -6.65 -11.41 -0.14
C ASP A 19 -7.78 -10.50 -0.66
N VAL A 20 -9.02 -11.00 -0.70
CA VAL A 20 -10.19 -10.22 -1.12
C VAL A 20 -10.45 -9.09 -0.13
N PHE A 21 -10.36 -9.39 1.17
CA PHE A 21 -10.57 -8.40 2.22
C PHE A 21 -9.54 -7.27 2.12
N GLY A 22 -8.24 -7.60 2.08
CA GLY A 22 -7.16 -6.61 2.04
C GLY A 22 -7.20 -5.75 0.79
N MET A 23 -7.53 -6.32 -0.37
CA MET A 23 -7.71 -5.54 -1.60
C MET A 23 -8.92 -4.61 -1.52
N THR A 24 -10.03 -5.08 -0.95
CA THR A 24 -11.25 -4.27 -0.77
C THR A 24 -11.00 -3.12 0.19
N GLU A 25 -10.42 -3.40 1.35
CA GLU A 25 -10.08 -2.40 2.37
C GLU A 25 -9.13 -1.34 1.81
N ALA A 26 -8.03 -1.76 1.18
CA ALA A 26 -7.06 -0.83 0.60
C ALA A 26 -7.69 0.06 -0.48
N THR A 27 -8.54 -0.51 -1.33
CA THR A 27 -9.24 0.23 -2.40
C THR A 27 -10.18 1.27 -1.79
N LEU A 28 -11.00 0.88 -0.80
CA LEU A 28 -11.94 1.79 -0.14
C LEU A 28 -11.21 2.90 0.63
N ALA A 29 -10.12 2.56 1.34
CA ALA A 29 -9.30 3.54 2.05
C ALA A 29 -8.70 4.57 1.07
N LEU A 30 -8.13 4.10 -0.04
CA LEU A 30 -7.58 4.98 -1.08
C LEU A 30 -8.66 5.85 -1.73
N ALA A 31 -9.83 5.29 -2.04
CA ALA A 31 -10.94 6.04 -2.62
C ALA A 31 -11.46 7.11 -1.66
N ALA A 32 -11.62 6.79 -0.37
CA ALA A 32 -12.05 7.74 0.64
C ALA A 32 -11.05 8.89 0.84
N ILE A 33 -9.74 8.58 0.83
CA ILE A 33 -8.68 9.59 0.97
C ILE A 33 -8.57 10.44 -0.29
N ALA A 34 -8.38 9.82 -1.46
CA ALA A 34 -8.15 10.52 -2.73
C ALA A 34 -9.40 11.25 -3.26
N GLY A 35 -10.58 10.85 -2.81
CA GLY A 35 -11.84 11.53 -3.11
C GLY A 35 -11.99 12.87 -2.40
N ARG A 36 -11.32 13.06 -1.24
CA ARG A 36 -11.46 14.25 -0.39
C ARG A 36 -10.20 15.10 -0.33
N TRP A 37 -9.03 14.49 -0.44
CA TRP A 37 -7.75 15.15 -0.29
C TRP A 37 -6.77 14.79 -1.40
N ARG A 38 -6.02 15.81 -1.83
CA ARG A 38 -4.76 15.65 -2.53
C ARG A 38 -3.63 15.56 -1.50
N MET A 39 -2.97 14.40 -1.42
CA MET A 39 -1.88 14.16 -0.48
C MET A 39 -0.54 14.58 -1.09
N ARG A 40 0.21 15.48 -0.44
CA ARG A 40 1.57 15.88 -0.85
C ARG A 40 2.60 15.43 0.18
N PRO A 41 3.74 14.85 -0.22
CA PRO A 41 4.80 14.54 0.73
C PRO A 41 5.35 15.84 1.35
N ILE A 42 5.67 15.80 2.64
CA ILE A 42 6.39 16.93 3.27
C ILE A 42 7.74 17.09 2.56
N PRO A 43 8.18 18.32 2.20
CA PRO A 43 9.49 18.54 1.60
C PRO A 43 10.62 17.85 2.37
N GLY A 44 11.49 17.15 1.66
CA GLY A 44 12.59 16.38 2.28
C GLY A 44 12.21 14.98 2.78
N THR A 45 10.96 14.54 2.64
CA THR A 45 10.56 13.15 2.93
C THR A 45 11.35 12.18 2.04
N LYS A 46 12.13 11.28 2.67
CA LYS A 46 12.91 10.25 1.97
C LYS A 46 12.19 8.91 2.03
N ILE A 47 11.71 8.43 0.90
CA ILE A 47 11.09 7.12 0.77
C ILE A 47 12.17 6.10 0.50
N ARG A 48 12.29 5.09 1.37
CA ARG A 48 13.18 3.94 1.16
C ARG A 48 12.48 2.67 1.61
N PRO A 49 12.51 1.58 0.82
CA PRO A 49 12.00 0.30 1.26
C PRO A 49 12.71 -0.15 2.54
N ARG A 50 11.94 -0.43 3.59
CA ARG A 50 12.43 -0.95 4.86
C ARG A 50 11.98 -2.40 4.99
N PRO A 51 12.89 -3.38 4.88
CA PRO A 51 12.56 -4.78 5.08
C PRO A 51 12.36 -5.04 6.57
N GLN A 52 11.12 -5.30 6.98
CA GLN A 52 10.75 -5.81 8.30
C GLN A 52 10.01 -7.14 8.11
N MET A 53 9.08 -7.50 9.01
CA MET A 53 8.14 -8.60 8.76
C MET A 53 7.37 -8.40 7.43
N SER A 54 7.05 -7.14 7.11
CA SER A 54 6.54 -6.70 5.82
C SER A 54 7.41 -5.58 5.26
N LEU A 55 7.39 -5.38 3.93
CA LEU A 55 8.07 -4.26 3.29
C LEU A 55 7.27 -2.96 3.53
N THR A 56 7.91 -1.94 4.11
CA THR A 56 7.26 -0.64 4.34
C THR A 56 8.09 0.51 3.77
N ALA A 57 7.49 1.70 3.63
CA ALA A 57 8.20 2.91 3.23
C ALA A 57 8.94 3.60 4.40
N GLY A 58 8.80 3.09 5.64
CA GLY A 58 9.10 3.86 6.85
C GLY A 58 8.15 5.05 7.04
N PRO A 59 8.53 6.08 7.82
CA PRO A 59 7.69 7.26 8.02
C PRO A 59 7.40 8.02 6.72
N LEU A 60 6.15 7.98 6.26
CA LEU A 60 5.67 8.69 5.08
C LEU A 60 4.75 9.85 5.51
N ARG A 61 5.34 10.95 5.97
CA ARG A 61 4.56 12.12 6.41
C ARG A 61 4.09 12.91 5.20
N MET A 62 2.80 13.26 5.19
CA MET A 62 2.15 13.94 4.08
C MET A 62 1.26 15.07 4.56
N ILE A 63 1.06 16.07 3.71
CA ILE A 63 0.18 17.22 3.89
C ILE A 63 -1.10 16.94 3.09
N PRO A 64 -2.28 16.88 3.74
CA PRO A 64 -3.54 16.79 3.03
C PRO A 64 -3.99 18.18 2.56
N GLU A 65 -4.19 18.33 1.26
CA GLU A 65 -4.83 19.51 0.66
C GLU A 65 -6.27 19.12 0.27
N PRO A 66 -7.32 19.85 0.70
CA PRO A 66 -8.68 19.60 0.23
C PRO A 66 -8.75 19.61 -1.30
N ARG A 67 -9.52 18.67 -1.86
CA ARG A 67 -9.75 18.61 -3.30
C ARG A 67 -10.82 19.60 -3.76
#